data_AF-A0A9D4D5A1-F1
#
_entry.id   AF-A0A9D4D5A1-F1
#
_cell.length_a   1.000
_cell.length_b   1.000
_cell.length_c   1.000
_cell.angle_alpha   90.00
_cell.angle_beta   90.00
_cell.angle_gamma   90.00
#
_symmetry.space_group_name_H-M   'P 1'
#
loop_
_entity.id
_entity.type
_entity.pdbx_description
1 polymer ?
#
loop_
_entity_poly.entity_id
_entity_poly.type
_entity_poly.pdbx_seq_one_letter_code
_entity_poly.pdbx_strand_id
1 'polypeptide(L)' 'MVTGRKLQLRHARIGIVCHQGDLYIAADTALYKYTLSGNQVSRMYGDTSGTNTVYKSL' A
#
# COMPACT_ATOMS: atom_id res chain seq x y z
N MET A 1 19.85 14.72 -7.99
CA MET A 1 18.48 15.04 -8.46
C MET A 1 17.54 14.00 -7.86
N VAL A 2 16.70 14.37 -6.90
CA VAL A 2 15.72 13.44 -6.32
C VAL A 2 14.46 13.51 -7.20
N THR A 3 14.26 12.51 -8.06
CA THR A 3 13.03 12.35 -8.84
C THR A 3 11.94 11.81 -7.91
N GLY A 4 11.30 12.70 -7.16
CA GLY A 4 10.12 12.35 -6.38
C GLY A 4 8.98 11.96 -7.32
N ARG A 5 8.50 10.72 -7.24
CA ARG A 5 7.32 10.26 -7.98
C ARG A 5 6.08 10.49 -7.14
N LYS A 6 5.08 11.21 -7.69
CA LYS A 6 3.79 11.41 -7.01
C LYS A 6 2.92 10.17 -7.20
N LEU A 7 2.45 9.58 -6.11
CA LEU A 7 1.48 8.49 -6.10
C LEU A 7 0.11 9.06 -5.73
N GLN A 8 -0.90 8.83 -6.58
CA GLN A 8 -2.28 9.21 -6.29
C GLN A 8 -3.05 7.98 -5.82
N LEU A 9 -3.61 8.05 -4.62
CA LEU A 9 -4.39 7.00 -3.98
C LEU A 9 -5.80 7.54 -3.73
N ARG A 10 -6.84 6.80 -4.14
CA ARG A 10 -8.25 7.17 -3.92
C ARG A 10 -8.85 6.32 -2.81
N HIS A 11 -8.44 6.58 -1.58
CA HIS A 11 -8.90 5.88 -0.37
C HIS A 11 -9.19 6.89 0.74
N ALA A 12 -10.18 6.62 1.58
CA ALA A 12 -10.59 7.56 2.62
C ALA A 12 -9.58 7.59 3.77
N ARG A 13 -8.94 6.45 4.06
CA ARG A 13 -7.85 6.35 5.04
C ARG A 13 -6.69 5.57 4.44
N ILE A 14 -5.48 6.04 4.74
CA ILE A 14 -4.24 5.41 4.28
C ILE A 14 -3.26 5.28 5.44
N GLY A 15 -2.59 4.13 5.52
CA GLY A 15 -1.44 3.89 6.37
C GLY A 15 -0.22 3.60 5.49
N ILE A 16 0.93 4.19 5.82
CA ILE A 16 2.18 4.01 5.08
C ILE A 16 3.22 3.44 6.03
N VAL A 17 3.85 2.33 5.65
CA VAL A 17 4.90 1.66 6.41
C VAL A 17 6.09 1.40 5.49
N CYS A 18 7.29 1.73 5.94
CA CYS A 18 8.53 1.35 5.27
C CYS A 18 9.16 0.18 6.02
N HIS A 19 9.39 -0.95 5.34
CA HIS A 19 9.98 -2.14 5.94
C HIS A 19 10.89 -2.86 4.94
N GLN A 20 12.11 -3.21 5.37
CA GLN A 20 13.09 -3.99 4.58
C GLN A 20 13.34 -3.48 3.14
N GLY A 21 13.31 -2.15 2.93
CA GLY A 21 13.55 -1.57 1.59
C GLY A 21 12.32 -1.54 0.69
N ASP A 22 11.14 -1.83 1.24
CA ASP A 22 9.85 -1.75 0.57
C ASP A 22 8.94 -0.75 1.28
N LEU A 23 8.04 -0.15 0.49
CA LEU A 23 7.00 0.75 0.95
C LEU A 23 5.65 0.03 0.85
N TYR A 24 5.02 -0.17 2.00
CA TYR A 24 3.70 -0.75 2.11
C TYR A 24 2.68 0.36 2.33
N ILE A 25 1.64 0.38 1.48
CA ILE A 25 0.54 1.32 1.58
C ILE A 25 -0.72 0.50 1.86
N ALA A 26 -1.21 0.60 3.08
CA ALA A 26 -2.48 0.03 3.50
C ALA A 26 -3.58 1.07 3.26
N ALA A 27 -4.70 0.59 2.72
CA ALA A 27 -5.94 1.32 2.56
C ALA A 27 -7.10 0.46 3.07
N ASP A 28 -8.26 1.09 3.24
CA ASP A 28 -9.49 0.50 3.77
C ASP A 28 -9.81 -0.90 3.19
N THR A 29 -9.52 -1.11 1.91
CA THR A 29 -9.85 -2.34 1.17
C THR A 29 -8.65 -3.01 0.50
N ALA A 30 -7.43 -2.48 0.67
CA ALA A 30 -6.29 -2.95 -0.10
C ALA A 30 -4.94 -2.75 0.60
N LEU A 31 -4.00 -3.65 0.30
CA LEU A 31 -2.60 -3.48 0.65
C LEU A 31 -1.76 -3.49 -0.62
N TYR A 32 -0.99 -2.43 -0.80
CA TYR A 32 -0.09 -2.26 -1.92
C TYR A 32 1.36 -2.33 -1.43
N LYS A 33 2.21 -3.01 -2.21
CA LYS A 33 3.66 -3.00 -2.03
C LYS A 33 4.28 -2.19 -3.16
N TYR A 34 5.09 -1.21 -2.80
CA TYR A 34 5.88 -0.38 -3.70
C TYR A 34 7.37 -0.54 -3.36
N THR A 35 8.23 -0.31 -4.36
CA THR A 35 9.64 -0.03 -4.12
C THR A 35 9.79 1.35 -3.50
N LEU A 36 10.93 1.65 -2.85
CA LEU A 36 11.24 3.00 -2.37
C LEU A 36 11.30 4.05 -3.50
N SER A 37 11.53 3.61 -4.75
CA SER A 37 11.46 4.46 -5.95
C SER A 37 10.02 4.73 -6.44
N GLY A 38 9.01 4.19 -5.76
CA GLY A 38 7.60 4.42 -6.06
C GLY A 38 7.06 3.56 -7.21
N ASN A 39 7.73 2.46 -7.58
CA ASN A 39 7.16 1.48 -8.50
C ASN A 39 6.27 0.51 -7.72
N GLN A 40 5.03 0.31 -8.15
CA GLN A 40 4.18 -0.71 -7.55
C GLN A 40 4.72 -2.09 -7.90
N VAL A 41 5.08 -2.87 -6.89
CA VAL A 41 5.60 -4.23 -7.05
C VAL A 41 4.44 -5.22 -7.06
N SER A 42 3.46 -5.05 -6.18
CA SER A 42 2.31 -5.96 -6.09
C SER A 42 1.13 -5.35 -5.33
N ARG A 43 -0.08 -5.83 -5.62
CA ARG A 43 -1.25 -5.66 -4.76
C ARG A 43 -1.39 -6.94 -3.94
N MET A 44 -1.03 -6.87 -2.66
CA MET A 44 -0.98 -8.04 -1.77
C MET A 44 -2.36 -8.47 -1.28
N TYR A 45 -3.31 -7.52 -1.18
CA TYR A 45 -4.67 -7.80 -0.77
C TYR A 45 -5.64 -6.81 -1.44
N GLY A 46 -6.81 -7.30 -1.82
CA GLY A 46 -7.90 -6.48 -2.35
C GLY A 46 -9.22 -7.10 -1.95
N ASP A 47 -9.86 -6.57 -0.92
CA ASP A 47 -11.23 -6.93 -0.60
C ASP A 47 -12.17 -6.10 -1.48
N THR A 48 -12.77 -6.73 -2.49
CA THR A 48 -13.80 -6.11 -3.34
C THR A 48 -15.17 -6.03 -2.65
N SER A 49 -15.30 -6.56 -1.43
CA SER A 49 -16.57 -6.77 -0.74
C SER A 49 -16.92 -5.65 0.24
N GLY A 50 -15.97 -4.77 0.57
CA GLY A 50 -16.19 -3.62 1.47
C GLY A 50 -16.30 -4.00 2.96
N THR A 51 -15.85 -5.20 3.35
CA THR A 51 -15.98 -5.72 4.72
C THR A 51 -14.61 -5.87 5.36
N ASN A 52 -14.23 -4.86 6.15
CA ASN A 52 -13.20 -4.87 7.19
C ASN A 52 -11.93 -5.70 6.92
N THR A 53 -10.82 -4.99 6.73
CA THR A 53 -9.46 -5.55 6.72
C THR A 53 -9.19 -6.38 7.98
N VAL A 54 -9.14 -7.72 7.86
CA VAL A 54 -8.67 -8.60 8.94
C VAL A 54 -7.18 -8.85 8.73
N TYR A 55 -6.34 -8.22 9.55
CA TYR A 55 -4.92 -8.55 9.63
C TYR A 55 -4.77 -9.91 10.32
N LYS A 56 -4.32 -10.94 9.58
CA LYS A 56 -3.76 -12.15 10.19
C LYS A 56 -2.24 -12.02 10.24
N SER A 57 -1.68 -11.92 11.43
CA SER A 57 -0.26 -12.21 11.65
C SER A 57 -0.05 -13.72 11.55
N LEU A 58 1.00 -14.13 10.84
CA LEU A 58 1.54 -15.49 10.86
C LEU A 58 2.10 -15.82 12.25
#